data_AF-A0A1B6JK88-F1
#
_entry.id   AF-A0A1B6JK88-F1
#
_cell.length_a   1.000
_cell.length_b   1.000
_cell.length_c   1.000
_cell.angle_alpha   90.00
_cell.angle_beta   90.00
_cell.angle_gamma   90.00
#
_symmetry.space_group_name_H-M   'P 1'
#
loop_
_entity.id
_entity.type
_entity.pdbx_description
1 polymer ?
#
loop_
_entity_poly.entity_id
_entity_poly.type
_entity_poly.pdbx_seq_one_letter_code
_entity_poly.pdbx_strand_id
1 'polypeptide(L)'
;ASGLRLFKMFISPYVKGWTALLDQNKEDIRLILGKLTGHGPLRKHLMKVGLSQTNECRLCGEEEESAEHICLDCPAILETRKRYLGAYLLSPRISENRRPQI
;
A
#
# COMPACT_ATOMS: atom_id res chain seq x y z
N ALA A 1 2.42 -10.37 -11.38
CA ALA A 1 1.63 -9.13 -11.24
C ALA A 1 1.09 -9.05 -9.82
N SER A 2 1.79 -8.36 -8.91
CA SER A 2 1.49 -8.31 -7.47
C SER A 2 0.51 -7.20 -7.09
N GLY A 3 0.34 -6.20 -7.97
CA GLY A 3 -0.42 -4.98 -7.70
C GLY A 3 -1.92 -5.15 -7.42
N LEU A 4 -2.55 -6.21 -7.94
CA LEU A 4 -3.97 -6.50 -7.71
C LEU A 4 -4.26 -7.06 -6.30
N ARG A 5 -3.27 -7.65 -5.63
CA ARG A 5 -3.45 -8.31 -4.32
C ARG A 5 -3.66 -7.30 -3.20
N LEU A 6 -2.91 -6.20 -3.19
CA LEU A 6 -3.06 -5.13 -2.19
C LEU A 6 -4.37 -4.38 -2.35
N PHE A 7 -4.75 -4.06 -3.60
CA PHE A 7 -6.03 -3.43 -3.88
C PHE A 7 -7.17 -4.21 -3.24
N LYS A 8 -7.28 -5.53 -3.47
CA LYS A 8 -8.32 -6.36 -2.84
C LYS A 8 -8.29 -6.39 -1.30
N MET A 9 -7.15 -6.09 -0.68
CA MET A 9 -7.00 -6.07 0.78
C MET A 9 -7.44 -4.75 1.40
N PHE A 10 -7.13 -3.62 0.76
CA PHE A 10 -7.46 -2.28 1.24
C PHE A 10 -8.82 -1.79 0.75
N ILE A 11 -9.22 -2.28 -0.42
CA ILE A 11 -10.43 -1.89 -1.12
C ILE A 11 -11.34 -3.11 -1.15
N SER A 12 -12.23 -3.16 -0.16
CA SER A 12 -13.48 -3.89 -0.33
C SER A 12 -14.41 -3.02 -1.18
N PRO A 13 -15.11 -3.56 -2.19
CA PRO A 13 -16.12 -2.80 -2.93
C PRO A 13 -17.29 -2.32 -2.04
N TYR A 14 -17.33 -2.76 -0.78
CA TYR A 14 -18.38 -2.42 0.19
C TYR A 14 -17.96 -1.41 1.27
N VAL A 15 -16.70 -0.93 1.29
CA VAL A 15 -16.30 0.11 2.28
C VAL A 15 -16.83 1.48 1.88
N LYS A 16 -17.65 2.07 2.75
CA LYS A 16 -17.99 3.50 2.73
C LYS A 16 -16.73 4.30 3.04
N GLY A 17 -16.44 5.35 2.25
CA GLY A 17 -15.26 6.22 2.46
C GLY A 17 -14.57 6.70 1.18
N TRP A 18 -14.91 6.13 0.02
CA TRP A 18 -14.37 6.54 -1.28
C TRP A 18 -14.65 7.98 -1.68
N THR A 19 -15.74 8.54 -1.18
CA THR A 19 -16.06 9.96 -1.41
C THR A 19 -15.00 10.87 -0.80
N ALA A 20 -14.31 10.46 0.28
CA ALA A 20 -13.22 11.24 0.87
C ALA A 20 -11.97 11.33 -0.03
N LEU A 21 -11.81 10.39 -0.98
CA LEU A 21 -10.79 10.49 -2.03
C LEU A 21 -11.12 11.58 -3.05
N LEU A 22 -12.41 11.91 -3.24
CA LEU A 22 -12.84 12.98 -4.15
C LEU A 22 -12.50 14.37 -3.61
N ASP A 23 -12.36 14.50 -2.29
CA ASP A 23 -11.97 15.75 -1.62
C ASP A 23 -10.45 15.98 -1.65
N GLN A 24 -9.65 15.02 -2.14
CA GLN A 24 -8.20 15.15 -2.24
C GLN A 24 -7.78 15.77 -3.58
N ASN A 25 -6.58 16.37 -3.61
CA ASN A 25 -6.02 16.85 -4.87
C ASN A 25 -5.59 15.69 -5.79
N LYS A 26 -5.38 16.00 -7.08
CA LYS A 26 -5.04 14.99 -8.09
C LYS A 26 -3.68 14.30 -7.83
N GLU A 27 -2.77 14.92 -7.12
CA GLU A 27 -1.45 14.35 -6.82
C GLU A 27 -1.56 13.28 -5.74
N ASP A 28 -2.29 13.57 -4.67
CA ASP A 28 -2.56 12.65 -3.58
C ASP A 28 -3.36 11.44 -4.05
N ILE A 29 -4.39 11.65 -4.88
CA ILE A 29 -5.16 10.56 -5.50
C ILE A 29 -4.24 9.65 -6.32
N ARG A 30 -3.35 10.22 -7.14
CA ARG A 30 -2.41 9.43 -7.94
C ARG A 30 -1.42 8.67 -7.07
N LEU A 31 -0.94 9.27 -5.99
CA LEU A 31 -0.04 8.62 -5.06
C LEU A 31 -0.74 7.43 -4.37
N ILE A 32 -1.94 7.66 -3.83
CA ILE A 32 -2.75 6.63 -3.17
C ILE A 32 -3.04 5.47 -4.13
N LEU A 33 -3.56 5.77 -5.33
CA LEU A 33 -3.86 4.75 -6.33
C LEU A 33 -2.60 4.02 -6.81
N GLY A 34 -1.49 4.73 -7.02
CA GLY A 34 -0.21 4.13 -7.41
C GLY A 34 0.34 3.18 -6.34
N LYS A 35 0.18 3.51 -5.05
CA LYS A 35 0.54 2.61 -3.95
C LYS A 35 -0.41 1.41 -3.88
N LEU A 36 -1.72 1.63 -3.95
CA LEU A 36 -2.73 0.56 -3.83
C LEU A 36 -2.71 -0.43 -4.99
N THR A 37 -2.47 0.05 -6.20
CA THR A 37 -2.37 -0.79 -7.41
C THR A 37 -0.95 -1.30 -7.66
N GLY A 38 0.03 -0.87 -6.87
CA GLY A 38 1.45 -1.16 -7.12
C GLY A 38 2.03 -0.54 -8.41
N HIS A 39 1.31 0.40 -9.05
CA HIS A 39 1.73 1.12 -10.27
C HIS A 39 2.22 2.55 -9.96
N GLY A 40 2.90 2.73 -8.83
CA GLY A 40 3.55 3.99 -8.46
C GLY A 40 5.08 3.96 -8.69
N PRO A 41 5.79 5.08 -8.44
CA PRO A 41 7.25 5.17 -8.56
C PRO A 41 7.94 4.44 -7.40
N LEU A 42 7.72 3.13 -7.28
CA LEU A 42 8.34 2.24 -6.30
C LEU A 42 9.73 1.84 -6.80
N ARG A 43 10.74 1.83 -5.93
CA ARG A 43 12.11 1.52 -6.35
C ARG A 43 12.26 0.13 -6.96
N LYS A 44 11.49 -0.88 -6.51
CA LYS A 44 11.40 -2.17 -7.19
C LYS A 44 11.03 -2.03 -8.67
N HIS A 45 10.00 -1.23 -8.95
CA HIS A 45 9.56 -0.99 -10.32
C HIS A 45 10.57 -0.15 -11.10
N LEU A 46 11.06 0.95 -10.50
CA LEU A 46 12.02 1.85 -11.12
C LEU A 46 13.34 1.15 -11.47
N MET A 47 13.83 0.27 -10.59
CA MET A 47 15.02 -0.54 -10.87
C MET A 47 14.76 -1.50 -12.04
N LYS A 48 13.58 -2.14 -12.09
CA LYS A 48 13.21 -3.03 -13.19
C LYS A 48 13.15 -2.32 -14.55
N VAL A 49 12.78 -1.04 -14.59
CA VAL A 49 12.72 -0.24 -15.83
C VAL A 49 14.01 0.57 -16.08
N GLY A 50 15.07 0.37 -15.29
CA GLY A 50 16.36 1.04 -15.47
C GLY A 50 16.41 2.50 -15.02
N LEU A 51 15.41 2.96 -14.26
CA LEU A 51 15.31 4.34 -13.74
C LEU A 51 15.79 4.47 -12.28
N SER A 52 16.21 3.38 -11.64
CA SER A 52 16.82 3.38 -10.30
C SER A 52 17.97 2.40 -10.25
N GLN A 53 19.02 2.75 -9.49
CA GLN A 53 20.19 1.88 -9.25
C GLN A 53 19.99 0.93 -8.06
N THR A 54 18.97 1.17 -7.23
CA THR A 54 18.65 0.36 -6.04
C THR A 54 17.14 0.08 -6.01
N ASN A 55 16.78 -1.09 -5.49
CA ASN A 55 15.41 -1.43 -5.13
C ASN A 55 15.13 -1.27 -3.62
N GLU A 56 16.11 -0.87 -2.80
CA GLU A 56 15.94 -0.74 -1.35
C GLU A 56 14.91 0.31 -0.96
N CYS A 57 14.15 0.03 0.08
CA CYS A 57 13.12 0.91 0.63
C CYS A 57 13.68 2.27 1.02
N ARG A 58 13.11 3.34 0.46
CA ARG A 58 13.48 4.73 0.84
C ARG A 58 13.14 5.08 2.28
N LEU A 59 12.25 4.31 2.90
CA LEU A 59 11.72 4.60 4.23
C LEU A 59 12.53 3.91 5.32
N CYS A 60 12.77 2.60 5.19
CA CYS A 60 13.53 1.83 6.20
C CYS A 60 14.96 1.49 5.79
N GLY A 61 15.28 1.43 4.50
CA GLY A 61 16.61 1.03 4.01
C GLY A 61 16.95 -0.46 4.15
N GLU A 62 16.02 -1.32 4.58
CA GLU A 62 16.32 -2.72 4.94
C GLU A 62 15.81 -3.76 3.93
N GLU A 63 14.69 -3.49 3.25
CA GLU A 63 14.06 -4.44 2.31
C GLU A 63 13.80 -3.81 0.93
N GLU A 64 13.40 -4.63 -0.05
CA GLU A 64 12.96 -4.15 -1.35
C GLU A 64 11.69 -3.28 -1.24
N GLU A 65 11.74 -2.09 -1.85
CA GLU A 65 10.63 -1.16 -1.93
C GLU A 65 9.53 -1.64 -2.87
N SER A 66 8.65 -2.47 -2.34
CA SER A 66 7.38 -2.84 -2.95
C SER A 66 6.22 -2.09 -2.29
N ALA A 67 5.08 -2.04 -2.97
CA ALA A 67 3.84 -1.57 -2.33
C ALA A 67 3.45 -2.47 -1.14
N GLU A 68 3.76 -3.77 -1.23
CA GLU A 68 3.45 -4.75 -0.19
C GLU A 68 4.23 -4.40 1.08
N HIS A 69 5.55 -4.28 0.95
CA HIS A 69 6.43 -3.84 2.03
C HIS A 69 5.94 -2.53 2.66
N ILE A 70 5.78 -1.46 1.86
CA ILE A 70 5.36 -0.15 2.39
C ILE A 70 4.03 -0.29 3.15
N CYS A 71 3.02 -0.89 2.53
CA CYS A 71 1.68 -0.92 3.11
C CYS A 71 1.55 -1.89 4.30
N LEU A 72 2.23 -3.03 4.28
CA LEU A 72 1.94 -4.15 5.17
C LEU A 72 2.91 -4.27 6.36
N ASP A 73 4.21 -4.05 6.14
CA ASP A 73 5.23 -4.49 7.09
C ASP A 73 6.41 -3.52 7.27
N CYS A 74 6.54 -2.48 6.45
CA CYS A 74 7.60 -1.48 6.57
C CYS A 74 7.65 -0.89 7.99
N PRO A 75 8.80 -0.98 8.70
CA PRO A 75 8.92 -0.54 10.08
C PRO A 75 8.90 0.99 10.22
N ALA A 76 9.38 1.70 9.19
CA ALA A 76 9.48 3.16 9.20
C ALA A 76 8.13 3.89 9.30
N ILE A 77 7.03 3.23 8.94
CA ILE A 77 5.68 3.81 9.01
C ILE A 77 4.77 3.08 10.00
N LEU A 78 5.34 2.30 10.92
CA LEU A 78 4.61 1.45 11.86
C LEU A 78 3.58 2.24 12.70
N GLU A 79 3.98 3.40 13.24
CA GLU A 79 3.08 4.27 14.01
C GLU A 79 1.98 4.89 13.14
N THR A 80 2.33 5.33 11.93
CA THR A 80 1.35 5.83 10.94
C THR A 80 0.33 4.75 10.59
N ARG A 81 0.79 3.53 10.34
CA ARG A 81 -0.06 2.37 10.04
C ARG A 81 -1.01 2.07 11.19
N LYS A 82 -0.53 2.06 12.43
CA LYS A 82 -1.40 1.90 13.61
C LYS A 82 -2.43 3.02 13.72
N ARG A 83 -2.00 4.28 13.57
CA ARG A 83 -2.87 5.45 13.71
C ARG A 83 -4.04 5.43 12.73
N TYR A 84 -3.78 5.08 11.47
CA TYR A 84 -4.78 5.19 10.40
C TYR A 84 -5.45 3.85 10.03
N LEU A 85 -4.78 2.72 10.23
CA LEU A 85 -5.26 1.40 9.84
C LEU A 85 -5.51 0.46 11.02
N GLY A 86 -5.24 0.91 12.26
CA GLY A 86 -5.52 0.18 13.49
C GLY A 86 -4.60 -1.02 13.76
N ALA A 87 -3.56 -1.23 12.94
CA ALA A 87 -2.65 -2.36 13.05
C ALA A 87 -1.21 -1.98 12.70
N TYR A 88 -0.26 -2.57 13.41
CA TYR A 88 1.17 -2.39 13.18
C TYR A 88 1.69 -3.18 11.98
N LEU A 89 1.12 -4.36 11.73
CA LEU A 89 1.42 -5.21 10.59
C LEU A 89 0.10 -5.66 9.97
N LEU A 90 0.03 -5.65 8.64
CA LEU A 90 -1.14 -6.12 7.91
C LEU A 90 -0.76 -7.41 7.19
N SER A 91 -1.03 -8.57 7.78
CA SER A 91 -0.76 -9.83 7.08
C SER A 91 -1.88 -10.14 6.07
N PRO A 92 -1.57 -10.64 4.85
CA PRO A 92 -2.56 -11.13 3.90
C PRO A 92 -3.40 -12.31 4.41
N ARG A 93 -3.00 -12.94 5.51
CA ARG A 93 -3.72 -14.06 6.14
C ARG A 93 -4.91 -13.63 7.00
N ILE A 94 -5.09 -12.33 7.27
CA ILE A 94 -6.20 -11.82 8.09
C ILE A 94 -7.42 -11.41 7.23
N SER A 95 -7.32 -11.39 5.89
CA SER A 95 -8.46 -11.06 5.02
C SER A 95 -9.57 -12.11 5.00
N GLU A 96 -9.34 -13.31 5.52
CA GLU A 96 -10.37 -14.36 5.62
C GLU A 96 -11.33 -14.15 6.81
N ASN A 97 -10.92 -13.40 7.84
CA ASN A 97 -11.73 -13.16 9.04
C ASN A 97 -12.41 -11.78 9.12
N ARG A 98 -12.39 -11.00 8.03
CA ARG A 98 -13.16 -9.74 7.90
C ARG A 98 -14.32 -9.85 6.91
N ARG A 99 -14.93 -11.03 6.77
CA ARG A 99 -16.29 -11.09 6.21
C ARG A 99 -17.23 -10.48 7.25
N PRO A 100 -17.93 -9.37 6.97
CA PRO A 100 -19.05 -9.00 7.81
C PRO A 100 -20.02 -10.17 7.77
N GLN A 101 -20.38 -10.69 8.94
CA GLN A 101 -21.52 -11.57 9.06
C GLN A 101 -22.74 -10.70 8.77
N ILE A 102 -23.24 -10.79 7.54
CA ILE A 102 -24.57 -10.35 7.15
C ILE A 102 -25.37 -11.62 6.90
#